data_AF-A0A564U2U7-F1
#
_entry.id   AF-A0A564U2U7-F1
#
_cell.length_a   1.000
_cell.length_b   1.000
_cell.length_c   1.000
_cell.angle_alpha   90.00
_cell.angle_beta   90.00
_cell.angle_gamma   90.00
#
_symmetry.space_group_name_H-M   'P 1'
#
loop_
_entity.id
_entity.type
_entity.pdbx_description
1 polymer ?
#
loop_
_entity_poly.entity_id
_entity_poly.type
_entity_poly.pdbx_seq_one_letter_code
_entity_poly.pdbx_strand_id
1 'polypeptide(L)'
;MEGFFDFKDFIVRILKRWRLIVVVAVIFTIALGGIKYVTGISNIGTETSEENDNNSTQSEIQNIKKTIKMLNKGVTRWDEYYSNSKLMHIDSYNATYYSLVFNISMTGNPYYSDASTAASNCKQNIENGSYFESVSEKTGVSVEDLKDLVLVNVGQSSVEIRGYKYDDLDLQGAIDQLYSIVVTDMEQRYPEKYQYEKMSSTEFTGKDEILIAKQDTIIANGERYISELSSRQRVLAEMEEQTPVVETTTSSVISNTVKYAVVGCVGGIVVAIILGLVLDLLNKTLSDERELKNEYGVKCLAGSNILPKKKNRIDRWIESIRCTKTPLEPEKWAEYVATRISQENMDSRSVLLTGCGVNIVEEKKLLLLKDYLKKKNINLILANSVISDASALTQGENVKNVILAERVGVSEVVLINEEIEIIKGMDKNLVGFVLV
;
A
#
# COMPACT_ATOMS: atom_id res chain seq x y z
N MET A 1 16.90 5.70 24.60
CA MET A 1 17.51 4.38 24.35
C MET A 1 16.63 3.67 23.34
N GLU A 2 17.23 3.15 22.29
CA GLU A 2 16.56 2.47 21.19
C GLU A 2 15.69 1.32 21.73
N GLY A 3 14.36 1.48 21.61
CA GLY A 3 13.41 0.40 21.83
C GLY A 3 13.56 -0.61 20.69
N PHE A 4 14.56 -1.49 20.80
CA PHE A 4 14.79 -2.53 19.81
C PHE A 4 13.53 -3.41 19.75
N PHE A 5 12.80 -3.32 18.64
CA PHE A 5 11.64 -4.16 18.38
C PHE A 5 12.10 -5.62 18.38
N ASP A 6 11.84 -6.35 19.48
CA ASP A 6 12.17 -7.76 19.55
C ASP A 6 11.16 -8.56 18.71
N PHE A 7 11.54 -8.77 17.44
CA PHE A 7 10.79 -9.54 16.45
C PHE A 7 10.40 -10.93 16.97
N LYS A 8 11.23 -11.54 17.82
CA LYS A 8 10.95 -12.84 18.43
C LYS A 8 9.80 -12.75 19.43
N ASP A 9 9.75 -11.70 20.23
CA ASP A 9 8.65 -11.46 21.17
C ASP A 9 7.35 -11.11 20.44
N PHE A 10 7.44 -10.40 19.31
CA PHE A 10 6.31 -10.14 18.43
C PHE A 10 5.71 -11.43 17.86
N ILE A 11 6.54 -12.32 17.28
CA ILE A 11 6.08 -13.60 16.73
C ILE A 11 5.41 -14.46 17.81
N VAL A 12 6.02 -14.56 19.00
CA VAL A 12 5.47 -15.41 20.07
C VAL A 12 4.13 -14.88 20.58
N ARG A 13 3.92 -13.56 20.62
CA ARG A 13 2.62 -12.97 21.00
C ARG A 13 1.51 -13.37 20.02
N ILE A 14 1.77 -13.26 18.72
CA ILE A 14 0.82 -13.68 17.67
C ILE A 14 0.54 -15.18 17.77
N LEU A 15 1.58 -16.01 17.91
CA LEU A 15 1.43 -17.46 17.97
C LEU A 15 0.65 -17.92 19.22
N LYS A 16 0.75 -17.23 20.36
CA LYS A 16 -0.07 -17.56 21.55
C LYS A 16 -1.57 -17.48 21.29
N ARG A 17 -2.01 -16.73 20.27
CA ARG A 17 -3.41 -16.63 19.84
C ARG A 17 -3.78 -17.64 18.73
N TRP A 18 -3.02 -18.73 18.56
CA TRP A 18 -3.25 -19.73 17.51
C TRP A 18 -4.68 -20.28 17.42
N ARG A 19 -5.43 -20.36 18.54
CA ARG A 19 -6.84 -20.78 18.51
C ARG A 19 -7.72 -19.80 17.73
N LEU A 20 -7.49 -18.50 17.87
CA LEU A 20 -8.18 -17.47 17.11
C LEU A 20 -7.82 -17.57 15.63
N ILE A 21 -6.54 -17.81 15.32
CA ILE A 21 -6.07 -18.02 13.94
C ILE A 21 -6.77 -19.21 13.30
N VAL A 22 -6.84 -20.35 13.99
CA VAL A 22 -7.53 -21.54 13.47
C VAL A 22 -9.02 -21.30 13.28
N VAL A 23 -9.70 -20.67 14.24
CA VAL A 23 -11.15 -20.40 14.14
C VAL A 23 -11.46 -19.47 12.97
N VAL A 24 -10.73 -18.37 12.82
CA VAL A 24 -10.95 -17.41 11.74
C VAL A 24 -10.58 -18.03 10.39
N ALA A 25 -9.48 -18.78 10.30
CA ALA A 25 -9.11 -19.50 9.08
C ALA A 25 -10.21 -20.48 8.65
N VAL A 26 -10.75 -21.27 9.58
CA VAL A 26 -11.84 -22.20 9.30
C VAL A 26 -13.11 -21.48 8.85
N ILE A 27 -13.49 -20.36 9.49
CA ILE A 27 -14.66 -19.56 9.08
C ILE A 27 -14.50 -19.05 7.66
N PHE A 28 -13.34 -18.49 7.30
CA PHE A 28 -13.09 -17.98 5.95
C PHE A 28 -12.99 -19.10 4.91
N THR A 29 -12.42 -20.25 5.27
CA THR A 29 -12.42 -21.45 4.41
C THR A 29 -13.84 -21.95 4.16
N ILE A 30 -14.71 -21.99 5.18
CA ILE A 30 -16.11 -22.41 5.03
C ILE A 30 -16.92 -21.35 4.27
N ALA A 31 -16.71 -20.07 4.52
CA ALA A 31 -17.43 -19.00 3.83
C ALA A 31 -17.10 -19.01 2.33
N LEU A 32 -15.82 -19.00 1.96
CA LEU A 32 -15.41 -18.95 0.55
C LEU A 32 -15.59 -20.31 -0.16
N GLY A 33 -15.34 -21.43 0.53
CA GLY A 33 -15.58 -22.77 -0.01
C GLY A 33 -17.07 -23.12 -0.11
N GLY A 34 -17.88 -22.69 0.87
CA GLY A 34 -19.32 -22.95 0.94
C GLY A 34 -20.13 -22.09 -0.03
N ILE A 35 -19.78 -20.81 -0.22
CA ILE A 35 -20.42 -19.95 -1.23
C ILE A 35 -20.26 -20.55 -2.63
N LYS A 36 -19.07 -21.09 -2.97
CA LYS A 36 -18.83 -21.78 -4.24
C LYS A 36 -19.55 -23.13 -4.37
N TYR A 37 -19.72 -23.87 -3.27
CA TYR A 37 -20.46 -25.14 -3.28
C TYR A 37 -21.96 -24.93 -3.51
N VAL A 38 -22.56 -23.93 -2.85
CA VAL A 38 -23.98 -23.59 -3.01
C VAL A 38 -24.25 -22.96 -4.38
N THR A 39 -23.39 -22.05 -4.85
CA THR A 39 -23.52 -21.48 -6.22
C THR A 39 -23.22 -22.50 -7.32
N GLY A 40 -22.36 -23.50 -7.05
CA GLY A 40 -22.11 -24.62 -7.96
C GLY A 40 -23.28 -25.61 -8.05
N ILE A 41 -24.03 -25.82 -6.97
CA ILE A 41 -25.22 -26.70 -6.97
C ILE A 41 -26.48 -25.99 -7.46
N SER A 42 -26.63 -24.68 -7.21
CA SER A 42 -27.74 -23.91 -7.79
C SER A 42 -27.70 -23.88 -9.31
N ASN A 43 -26.50 -23.94 -9.91
CA ASN A 43 -26.31 -24.03 -11.36
C ASN A 43 -26.57 -25.44 -11.93
N ILE A 44 -26.66 -26.48 -11.09
CA ILE A 44 -27.01 -27.85 -11.51
C ILE A 44 -28.55 -28.05 -11.55
N GLY A 45 -29.31 -27.17 -10.90
CA GLY A 45 -30.76 -27.31 -10.70
C GLY A 45 -31.66 -26.60 -11.72
N THR A 46 -31.12 -25.88 -12.68
CA THR A 46 -31.91 -25.15 -13.70
C THR A 46 -31.46 -25.50 -15.11
N GLU A 47 -31.52 -26.79 -15.45
CA GLU A 47 -31.60 -27.25 -16.84
C GLU A 47 -32.95 -26.84 -17.43
N THR A 48 -33.09 -25.59 -17.84
CA THR A 48 -33.98 -25.13 -18.93
C THR A 48 -33.71 -23.65 -19.19
N SER A 49 -32.50 -23.29 -19.63
CA SER A 49 -32.16 -22.11 -20.46
C SER A 49 -30.62 -21.92 -20.58
N GLU A 50 -29.85 -22.89 -21.11
CA GLU A 50 -28.36 -22.78 -21.17
C GLU A 50 -27.73 -22.83 -22.59
N GLU A 51 -28.50 -22.69 -23.67
CA GLU A 51 -27.91 -22.59 -25.01
C GLU A 51 -27.61 -21.15 -25.47
N ASN A 52 -28.19 -20.11 -24.83
CA ASN A 52 -27.95 -18.71 -25.23
C ASN A 52 -26.82 -17.99 -24.47
N ASP A 53 -26.48 -18.38 -23.23
CA ASP A 53 -25.50 -17.66 -22.39
C ASP A 53 -24.03 -18.12 -22.53
N ASN A 54 -23.80 -19.34 -23.02
CA ASN A 54 -22.44 -19.83 -23.26
C ASN A 54 -21.82 -19.22 -24.55
N ASN A 55 -22.66 -18.86 -25.52
CA ASN A 55 -22.22 -18.24 -26.77
C ASN A 55 -21.89 -16.75 -26.58
N SER A 56 -22.66 -16.05 -25.73
CA SER A 56 -22.41 -14.64 -25.37
C SER A 56 -21.09 -14.46 -24.62
N THR A 57 -20.84 -15.26 -23.57
CA THR A 57 -19.62 -15.16 -22.74
C THR A 57 -18.34 -15.47 -23.52
N GLN A 58 -18.34 -16.51 -24.36
CA GLN A 58 -17.21 -16.83 -25.25
C GLN A 58 -16.95 -15.69 -26.26
N SER A 59 -18.01 -15.09 -26.83
CA SER A 59 -17.89 -13.98 -27.76
C SER A 59 -17.31 -12.71 -27.09
N GLU A 60 -17.66 -12.45 -25.84
CA GLU A 60 -17.15 -11.33 -25.05
C GLU A 60 -15.66 -11.48 -24.73
N ILE A 61 -15.22 -12.68 -24.33
CA ILE A 61 -13.79 -12.98 -24.12
C ILE A 61 -12.99 -12.78 -25.40
N GLN A 62 -13.51 -13.24 -26.55
CA GLN A 62 -12.86 -13.04 -27.84
C GLN A 62 -12.76 -11.56 -28.22
N ASN A 63 -13.81 -10.77 -27.95
CA ASN A 63 -13.82 -9.32 -28.18
C ASN A 63 -12.81 -8.60 -27.27
N ILE A 64 -12.70 -9.00 -26.00
CA ILE A 64 -11.71 -8.45 -25.07
C ILE A 64 -10.29 -8.80 -25.52
N LYS A 65 -10.02 -10.06 -25.90
CA LYS A 65 -8.72 -10.48 -26.46
C LYS A 65 -8.35 -9.70 -27.70
N LYS A 66 -9.29 -9.50 -28.63
CA LYS A 66 -9.08 -8.67 -29.83
C LYS A 66 -8.74 -7.22 -29.45
N THR A 67 -9.41 -6.67 -28.44
CA THR A 67 -9.14 -5.31 -27.98
C THR A 67 -7.78 -5.18 -27.30
N ILE A 68 -7.40 -6.13 -26.44
CA ILE A 68 -6.05 -6.19 -25.84
C ILE A 68 -4.98 -6.25 -26.94
N LYS A 69 -5.19 -7.05 -27.99
CA LYS A 69 -4.26 -7.11 -29.14
C LYS A 69 -4.14 -5.77 -29.86
N MET A 70 -5.24 -5.03 -30.02
CA MET A 70 -5.24 -3.70 -30.62
C MET A 70 -4.53 -2.67 -29.72
N LEU A 71 -4.81 -2.68 -28.42
CA LEU A 71 -4.16 -1.81 -27.44
C LEU A 71 -2.65 -2.09 -27.35
N ASN A 72 -2.23 -3.35 -27.34
CA ASN A 72 -0.82 -3.73 -27.38
C ASN A 72 -0.12 -3.16 -28.62
N LYS A 73 -0.74 -3.29 -29.81
CA LYS A 73 -0.21 -2.65 -31.02
C LYS A 73 -0.11 -1.13 -30.88
N GLY A 74 -1.08 -0.50 -30.22
CA GLY A 74 -1.06 0.92 -29.88
C GLY A 74 0.12 1.29 -28.99
N VAL A 75 0.35 0.53 -27.91
CA VAL A 75 1.50 0.70 -27.00
C VAL A 75 2.81 0.53 -27.76
N THR A 76 2.99 -0.54 -28.53
CA THR A 76 4.21 -0.77 -29.31
C THR A 76 4.48 0.36 -30.28
N ARG A 77 3.47 0.82 -31.03
CA ARG A 77 3.62 1.94 -31.97
C ARG A 77 3.95 3.25 -31.25
N TRP A 78 3.34 3.49 -30.10
CA TRP A 78 3.64 4.66 -29.29
C TRP A 78 5.07 4.63 -28.75
N ASP A 79 5.51 3.48 -28.22
CA ASP A 79 6.86 3.29 -27.67
C ASP A 79 7.95 3.45 -28.75
N GLU A 80 7.71 2.89 -29.94
CA GLU A 80 8.58 3.04 -31.10
C GLU A 80 8.66 4.50 -31.56
N TYR A 81 7.53 5.21 -31.61
CA TYR A 81 7.52 6.63 -31.96
C TYR A 81 8.21 7.47 -30.88
N TYR A 82 7.87 7.29 -29.62
CA TYR A 82 8.43 8.05 -28.49
C TYR A 82 9.96 7.90 -28.42
N SER A 83 10.47 6.68 -28.64
CA SER A 83 11.90 6.38 -28.56
C SER A 83 12.71 6.87 -29.75
N ASN A 84 12.10 7.00 -30.94
CA ASN A 84 12.82 7.35 -32.17
C ASN A 84 12.51 8.76 -32.70
N SER A 85 11.45 9.42 -32.19
CA SER A 85 11.05 10.76 -32.64
C SER A 85 12.10 11.80 -32.27
N LYS A 86 12.53 12.58 -33.26
CA LYS A 86 13.38 13.76 -33.06
C LYS A 86 12.62 14.84 -32.29
N LEU A 87 11.33 15.04 -32.61
CA LEU A 87 10.45 16.00 -31.93
C LEU A 87 10.37 15.76 -30.42
N MET A 88 10.31 14.50 -29.98
CA MET A 88 10.25 14.15 -28.55
C MET A 88 11.55 14.42 -27.81
N HIS A 89 12.68 14.51 -28.51
CA HIS A 89 14.00 14.81 -27.94
C HIS A 89 14.34 16.30 -27.94
N ILE A 90 13.47 17.18 -28.45
CA ILE A 90 13.67 18.63 -28.39
C ILE A 90 13.25 19.15 -27.02
N ASP A 91 14.12 19.94 -26.37
CA ASP A 91 13.77 20.69 -25.17
C ASP A 91 12.79 21.82 -25.51
N SER A 92 11.52 21.63 -25.12
CA SER A 92 10.44 22.55 -25.43
C SER A 92 10.47 23.87 -24.65
N TYR A 93 11.31 23.99 -23.62
CA TYR A 93 11.56 25.26 -22.92
C TYR A 93 12.66 26.10 -23.60
N ASN A 94 13.41 25.52 -24.53
CA ASN A 94 14.47 26.18 -25.27
C ASN A 94 14.55 25.67 -26.72
N ALA A 95 13.38 25.54 -27.35
CA ALA A 95 13.27 25.05 -28.72
C ALA A 95 13.67 26.16 -29.70
N THR A 96 14.42 25.80 -30.74
CA THR A 96 14.65 26.67 -31.90
C THR A 96 13.79 26.18 -33.06
N TYR A 97 13.00 27.06 -33.65
CA TYR A 97 12.12 26.72 -34.76
C TYR A 97 11.99 27.87 -35.75
N TYR A 98 11.78 27.52 -37.01
CA TYR A 98 11.40 28.46 -38.04
C TYR A 98 9.88 28.52 -38.15
N SER A 99 9.30 29.72 -38.09
CA SER A 99 7.85 29.93 -38.25
C SER A 99 7.57 30.79 -39.48
N LEU A 100 6.73 30.25 -40.37
CA LEU A 100 6.18 30.92 -41.53
C LEU A 100 4.68 31.09 -41.31
N VAL A 101 4.20 32.34 -41.30
CA VAL A 101 2.77 32.66 -41.18
C VAL A 101 2.29 33.29 -42.47
N PHE A 102 1.16 32.81 -42.99
CA PHE A 102 0.46 33.44 -44.11
C PHE A 102 -1.03 33.57 -43.83
N ASN A 103 -1.64 34.60 -44.39
CA ASN A 103 -3.07 34.89 -44.29
C ASN A 103 -3.79 34.51 -45.59
N ILE A 104 -5.02 34.03 -45.45
CA ILE A 104 -5.92 33.63 -46.54
C ILE A 104 -7.13 34.57 -46.49
N SER A 105 -7.37 35.30 -47.57
CA SER A 105 -8.56 36.16 -47.72
C SER A 105 -9.39 35.72 -48.93
N MET A 106 -10.71 35.94 -48.90
CA MET A 106 -11.56 35.69 -50.07
C MET A 106 -11.53 36.89 -51.02
N THR A 107 -11.47 36.60 -52.31
CA THR A 107 -11.59 37.63 -53.35
C THR A 107 -13.04 38.13 -53.40
N GLY A 108 -13.25 39.46 -53.32
CA GLY A 108 -14.54 40.09 -53.65
C GLY A 108 -15.62 40.15 -52.57
N ASN A 109 -15.45 39.55 -51.37
CA ASN A 109 -16.38 39.76 -50.26
C ASN A 109 -15.71 39.60 -48.87
N PRO A 110 -15.48 40.70 -48.12
CA PRO A 110 -14.81 40.66 -46.81
C PRO A 110 -15.70 40.23 -45.63
N TYR A 111 -17.01 40.04 -45.82
CA TYR A 111 -17.97 39.84 -44.71
C TYR A 111 -18.41 38.37 -44.48
N TYR A 112 -18.04 37.44 -45.36
CA TYR A 112 -18.34 36.00 -45.22
C TYR A 112 -17.03 35.21 -45.39
N SER A 113 -16.34 34.85 -44.31
CA SER A 113 -15.05 34.17 -44.41
C SER A 113 -15.20 32.64 -44.45
N ASP A 114 -15.23 32.08 -45.66
CA ASP A 114 -14.90 30.65 -45.90
C ASP A 114 -13.37 30.39 -45.76
N ALA A 115 -12.61 31.45 -45.43
CA ALA A 115 -11.16 31.40 -45.19
C ALA A 115 -10.77 30.47 -44.05
N SER A 116 -11.61 30.30 -43.03
CA SER A 116 -11.38 29.33 -41.95
C SER A 116 -11.41 27.89 -42.48
N THR A 117 -12.33 27.60 -43.41
CA THR A 117 -12.39 26.30 -44.12
C THR A 117 -11.11 26.09 -44.94
N ALA A 118 -10.67 27.11 -45.68
CA ALA A 118 -9.44 27.04 -46.48
C ALA A 118 -8.18 26.82 -45.61
N ALA A 119 -8.06 27.54 -44.49
CA ALA A 119 -6.97 27.37 -43.53
C ALA A 119 -6.98 25.95 -42.94
N SER A 120 -8.17 25.46 -42.53
CA SER A 120 -8.34 24.10 -42.01
C SER A 120 -7.95 23.02 -43.04
N ASN A 121 -8.31 23.22 -44.31
CA ASN A 121 -7.91 22.32 -45.40
C ASN A 121 -6.39 22.32 -45.61
N CYS A 122 -5.74 23.49 -45.54
CA CYS A 122 -4.27 23.57 -45.60
C CYS A 122 -3.64 22.74 -44.49
N LYS A 123 -4.10 22.92 -43.24
CA LYS A 123 -3.63 22.15 -42.08
C LYS A 123 -3.80 20.65 -42.31
N GLN A 124 -4.99 20.20 -42.69
CA GLN A 124 -5.27 18.79 -42.89
C GLN A 124 -4.38 18.17 -43.97
N ASN A 125 -4.18 18.85 -45.10
CA ASN A 125 -3.34 18.34 -46.19
C ASN A 125 -1.86 18.27 -45.78
N ILE A 126 -1.36 19.26 -45.04
CA ILE A 126 0.02 19.24 -44.53
C ILE A 126 0.20 18.13 -43.50
N GLU A 127 -0.71 18.01 -42.52
CA GLU A 127 -0.65 16.97 -41.48
C GLU A 127 -0.78 15.55 -42.04
N ASN A 128 -1.55 15.37 -43.13
CA ASN A 128 -1.62 14.10 -43.86
C ASN A 128 -0.34 13.80 -44.67
N GLY A 129 0.58 14.76 -44.77
CA GLY A 129 1.83 14.65 -45.49
C GLY A 129 1.69 14.69 -47.01
N SER A 130 0.59 15.26 -47.54
CA SER A 130 0.30 15.32 -48.98
C SER A 130 1.39 16.00 -49.81
N TYR A 131 2.21 16.84 -49.18
CA TYR A 131 3.23 17.65 -49.85
C TYR A 131 4.67 17.22 -49.51
N PHE A 132 4.87 16.32 -48.54
CA PHE A 132 6.21 16.05 -48.00
C PHE A 132 7.14 15.33 -48.99
N GLU A 133 6.62 14.48 -49.87
CA GLU A 133 7.44 13.85 -50.91
C GLU A 133 8.07 14.91 -51.82
N SER A 134 7.26 15.85 -52.31
CA SER A 134 7.71 16.94 -53.17
C SER A 134 8.63 17.94 -52.46
N VAL A 135 8.47 18.13 -51.15
CA VAL A 135 9.40 18.95 -50.36
C VAL A 135 10.73 18.21 -50.18
N SER A 136 10.68 16.91 -49.88
CA SER A 136 11.85 16.05 -49.70
C SER A 136 12.71 16.01 -50.97
N GLU A 137 12.10 15.83 -52.15
CA GLU A 137 12.80 15.85 -53.44
C GLU A 137 13.55 17.16 -53.72
N LYS A 138 13.03 18.30 -53.24
CA LYS A 138 13.58 19.63 -53.49
C LYS A 138 14.62 20.08 -52.46
N THR A 139 14.54 19.57 -51.23
CA THR A 139 15.34 20.06 -50.09
C THR A 139 16.30 19.02 -49.52
N GLY A 140 16.08 17.74 -49.80
CA GLY A 140 16.85 16.64 -49.24
C GLY A 140 16.49 16.28 -47.80
N VAL A 141 15.56 17.01 -47.16
CA VAL A 141 15.03 16.66 -45.83
C VAL A 141 14.08 15.46 -45.98
N SER A 142 14.32 14.39 -45.23
CA SER A 142 13.56 13.17 -45.37
C SER A 142 12.07 13.37 -45.05
N VAL A 143 11.19 12.60 -45.70
CA VAL A 143 9.75 12.63 -45.43
C VAL A 143 9.43 12.30 -43.97
N GLU A 144 10.21 11.42 -43.34
CA GLU A 144 10.06 11.06 -41.93
C GLU A 144 10.36 12.26 -41.03
N ASP A 145 11.44 12.99 -41.32
CA ASP A 145 11.81 14.21 -40.59
C ASP A 145 10.79 15.31 -40.78
N LEU A 146 10.26 15.50 -41.99
CA LEU A 146 9.20 16.47 -42.25
C LEU A 146 7.92 16.13 -41.47
N LYS A 147 7.54 14.85 -41.41
CA LYS A 147 6.37 14.41 -40.63
C LYS A 147 6.53 14.62 -39.13
N ASP A 148 7.74 14.49 -38.63
CA ASP A 148 8.02 14.57 -37.20
C ASP A 148 8.23 16.02 -36.74
N LEU A 149 8.97 16.81 -37.52
CA LEU A 149 9.46 18.14 -37.12
C LEU A 149 8.65 19.31 -37.70
N VAL A 150 7.63 19.07 -38.54
CA VAL A 150 6.75 20.13 -39.06
C VAL A 150 5.40 20.10 -38.35
N LEU A 151 5.07 21.19 -37.66
CA LEU A 151 3.76 21.41 -37.06
C LEU A 151 3.02 22.54 -37.76
N VAL A 152 1.70 22.40 -37.89
CA VAL A 152 0.84 23.42 -38.50
C VAL A 152 -0.24 23.84 -37.52
N ASN A 153 -0.39 25.14 -37.35
CA ASN A 153 -1.46 25.74 -36.58
C ASN A 153 -2.28 26.70 -37.46
N VAL A 154 -3.55 26.89 -37.11
CA VAL A 154 -4.45 27.74 -37.90
C VAL A 154 -5.24 28.68 -37.01
N GLY A 155 -5.37 29.94 -37.45
CA GLY A 155 -6.32 30.91 -36.93
C GLY A 155 -7.61 30.93 -37.76
N GLN A 156 -8.38 32.01 -37.65
CA GLN A 156 -9.60 32.19 -38.46
C GLN A 156 -9.29 32.31 -39.96
N SER A 157 -8.19 32.95 -40.31
CA SER A 157 -7.76 33.17 -41.70
C SER A 157 -6.27 32.98 -41.89
N SER A 158 -5.52 32.69 -40.83
CA SER A 158 -4.07 32.51 -40.88
C SER A 158 -3.68 31.04 -40.76
N VAL A 159 -2.57 30.68 -41.41
CA VAL A 159 -1.90 29.40 -41.27
C VAL A 159 -0.47 29.68 -40.83
N GLU A 160 -0.06 29.03 -39.75
CA GLU A 160 1.31 29.05 -39.24
C GLU A 160 1.93 27.67 -39.45
N ILE A 161 3.05 27.62 -40.16
CA ILE A 161 3.85 26.41 -40.35
C ILE A 161 5.15 26.57 -39.55
N ARG A 162 5.41 25.63 -38.64
CA ARG A 162 6.63 25.59 -37.83
C ARG A 162 7.50 24.40 -38.22
N GLY A 163 8.76 24.64 -38.52
CA GLY A 163 9.79 23.61 -38.66
C GLY A 163 10.76 23.68 -37.48
N TYR A 164 10.81 22.63 -36.65
CA TYR A 164 11.70 22.59 -35.49
C TYR A 164 13.12 22.21 -35.89
N LYS A 165 14.10 23.00 -35.46
CA LYS A 165 15.51 22.79 -35.78
C LYS A 165 16.02 21.55 -35.06
N TYR A 166 16.62 20.65 -35.82
CA TYR A 166 17.22 19.42 -35.30
C TYR A 166 18.44 19.07 -36.16
N ASP A 167 19.60 18.87 -35.52
CA ASP A 167 20.89 18.70 -36.19
C ASP A 167 21.13 19.74 -37.30
N ASP A 168 21.66 19.30 -38.45
CA ASP A 168 21.98 20.13 -39.61
C ASP A 168 20.87 20.15 -40.68
N LEU A 169 19.63 19.77 -40.31
CA LEU A 169 18.52 19.73 -41.26
C LEU A 169 18.08 21.14 -41.68
N ASP A 170 17.95 21.38 -42.99
CA ASP A 170 17.45 22.65 -43.55
C ASP A 170 15.91 22.74 -43.48
N LEU A 171 15.39 22.90 -42.25
CA LEU A 171 13.96 23.06 -42.03
C LEU A 171 13.44 24.39 -42.56
N GLN A 172 14.27 25.43 -42.59
CA GLN A 172 13.88 26.72 -43.16
C GLN A 172 13.55 26.59 -44.65
N GLY A 173 14.47 26.01 -45.43
CA GLY A 173 14.26 25.73 -46.85
C GLY A 173 13.07 24.79 -47.08
N ALA A 174 12.91 23.77 -46.24
CA ALA A 174 11.77 22.87 -46.29
C ALA A 174 10.42 23.58 -46.08
N ILE A 175 10.31 24.46 -45.08
CA ILE A 175 9.08 25.21 -44.81
C ILE A 175 8.78 26.22 -45.94
N ASP A 176 9.78 26.91 -46.49
CA ASP A 176 9.58 27.83 -47.61
C ASP A 176 9.12 27.10 -48.89
N GLN A 177 9.66 25.90 -49.15
CA GLN A 177 9.20 25.04 -50.24
C GLN A 177 7.79 24.50 -49.99
N LEU A 178 7.49 24.06 -48.76
CA LEU A 178 6.18 23.58 -48.37
C LEU A 178 5.11 24.66 -48.58
N TYR A 179 5.37 25.89 -48.13
CA TYR A 179 4.48 27.03 -48.36
C TYR A 179 4.18 27.23 -49.85
N SER A 180 5.23 27.23 -50.68
CA SER A 180 5.10 27.44 -52.13
C SER A 180 4.25 26.34 -52.79
N ILE A 181 4.43 25.08 -52.38
CA ILE A 181 3.65 23.94 -52.90
C ILE A 181 2.19 24.02 -52.45
N VAL A 182 1.94 24.33 -51.16
CA VAL A 182 0.59 24.46 -50.59
C VAL A 182 -0.18 25.56 -51.30
N VAL A 183 0.40 26.75 -51.47
CA VAL A 183 -0.24 27.87 -52.17
C VAL A 183 -0.54 27.50 -53.63
N THR A 184 0.42 26.89 -54.32
CA THR A 184 0.23 26.47 -55.72
C THR A 184 -0.92 25.46 -55.86
N ASP A 185 -0.98 24.43 -55.01
CA ASP A 185 -2.08 23.44 -55.02
C ASP A 185 -3.44 24.08 -54.70
N MET A 186 -3.46 25.02 -53.75
CA MET A 186 -4.69 25.72 -53.37
C MET A 186 -5.19 26.68 -54.46
N GLU A 187 -4.30 27.41 -55.13
CA GLU A 187 -4.63 28.26 -56.28
C GLU A 187 -5.16 27.43 -57.46
N GLN A 188 -4.58 26.25 -57.71
CA GLN A 188 -5.06 25.33 -58.75
C GLN A 188 -6.44 24.75 -58.41
N ARG A 189 -6.67 24.40 -57.15
CA ARG A 189 -7.94 23.80 -56.70
C ARG A 189 -9.06 24.83 -56.57
N TYR A 190 -8.73 26.10 -56.30
CA TYR A 190 -9.68 27.19 -56.09
C TYR A 190 -9.25 28.47 -56.84
N PRO A 191 -9.26 28.46 -58.18
CA PRO A 191 -8.79 29.60 -58.98
C PRO A 191 -9.57 30.88 -58.65
N GLU A 192 -8.84 31.96 -58.42
CA GLU A 192 -9.34 33.32 -58.11
C GLU A 192 -10.23 33.44 -56.86
N LYS A 193 -10.46 32.36 -56.10
CA LYS A 193 -11.34 32.36 -54.92
C LYS A 193 -10.67 32.98 -53.69
N TYR A 194 -9.39 32.71 -53.51
CA TYR A 194 -8.62 33.15 -52.34
C TYR A 194 -7.36 33.91 -52.74
N GLN A 195 -6.90 34.81 -51.86
CA GLN A 195 -5.59 35.44 -51.92
C GLN A 195 -4.76 34.99 -50.72
N TYR A 196 -3.46 34.81 -50.95
CA TYR A 196 -2.49 34.30 -49.97
C TYR A 196 -1.42 35.36 -49.75
N GLU A 197 -1.27 35.83 -48.51
CA GLU A 197 -0.29 36.85 -48.14
C GLU A 197 0.65 36.32 -47.07
N LYS A 198 1.95 36.27 -47.37
CA LYS A 198 2.99 35.88 -46.39
C LYS A 198 3.18 37.02 -45.39
N MET A 199 2.82 36.77 -44.13
CA MET A 199 2.83 37.75 -43.04
C MET A 199 4.17 37.81 -42.31
N SER A 200 4.77 36.64 -42.03
CA SER A 200 6.04 36.54 -41.31
C SER A 200 6.82 35.29 -41.71
N SER A 201 8.15 35.38 -41.57
CA SER A 201 9.10 34.29 -41.80
C SER A 201 10.32 34.52 -40.93
N THR A 202 10.36 33.90 -39.76
CA THR A 202 11.38 34.20 -38.74
C THR A 202 11.77 32.95 -37.94
N GLU A 203 13.04 32.88 -37.57
CA GLU A 203 13.54 31.91 -36.59
C GLU A 203 13.25 32.45 -35.17
N PHE A 204 12.80 31.56 -34.29
CA PHE A 204 12.55 31.84 -32.88
C PHE A 204 13.31 30.83 -32.03
N THR A 205 13.78 31.28 -30.87
CA THR A 205 14.38 30.42 -29.84
C THR A 205 13.78 30.76 -28.48
N GLY A 206 13.29 29.75 -27.76
CA GLY A 206 12.79 29.90 -26.40
C GLY A 206 11.73 28.86 -26.04
N LYS A 207 10.90 29.19 -25.06
CA LYS A 207 9.79 28.33 -24.64
C LYS A 207 8.70 28.30 -25.72
N ASP A 208 8.38 27.11 -26.21
CA ASP A 208 7.31 26.91 -27.20
C ASP A 208 6.14 26.12 -26.60
N GLU A 209 5.02 26.79 -26.37
CA GLU A 209 3.79 26.20 -25.83
C GLU A 209 3.09 25.24 -26.81
N ILE A 210 3.27 25.42 -28.12
CA ILE A 210 2.73 24.50 -29.14
C ILE A 210 3.50 23.18 -29.10
N LEU A 211 4.82 23.23 -28.97
CA LEU A 211 5.65 22.04 -28.82
C LEU A 211 5.35 21.30 -27.51
N ILE A 212 5.25 22.03 -26.39
CA ILE A 212 4.85 21.45 -25.08
C ILE A 212 3.52 20.72 -25.23
N ALA A 213 2.48 21.39 -25.74
CA ALA A 213 1.16 20.78 -25.89
C ALA A 213 1.17 19.53 -26.79
N LYS A 214 2.02 19.53 -27.83
CA LYS A 214 2.18 18.37 -28.73
C LYS A 214 2.85 17.20 -28.01
N GLN A 215 3.97 17.43 -27.33
CA GLN A 215 4.70 16.42 -26.56
C GLN A 215 3.82 15.83 -25.45
N ASP A 216 3.11 16.68 -24.69
CA ASP A 216 2.17 16.27 -23.64
C ASP A 216 1.04 15.41 -24.19
N THR A 217 0.48 15.78 -25.35
CA THR A 217 -0.56 14.98 -26.02
C THR A 217 -0.05 13.60 -26.41
N ILE A 218 1.19 13.50 -26.89
CA ILE A 218 1.81 12.22 -27.24
C ILE A 218 2.01 11.37 -25.99
N ILE A 219 2.53 11.94 -24.90
CA ILE A 219 2.72 11.24 -23.62
C ILE A 219 1.37 10.74 -23.07
N ALA A 220 0.37 11.61 -22.98
CA ALA A 220 -0.95 11.28 -22.47
C ALA A 220 -1.65 10.17 -23.29
N ASN A 221 -1.44 10.15 -24.62
CA ASN A 221 -1.96 9.06 -25.47
C ASN A 221 -1.31 7.71 -25.11
N GLY A 222 -0.01 7.68 -24.83
CA GLY A 222 0.71 6.50 -24.37
C GLY A 222 0.20 5.98 -23.03
N GLU A 223 0.11 6.86 -22.04
CA GLU A 223 -0.44 6.55 -20.72
C GLU A 223 -1.85 5.98 -20.80
N ARG A 224 -2.70 6.55 -21.68
CA ARG A 224 -4.06 6.03 -21.93
C ARG A 224 -4.03 4.60 -22.46
N TYR A 225 -3.18 4.29 -23.44
CA TYR A 225 -3.07 2.93 -23.98
C TYR A 225 -2.60 1.94 -22.90
N ILE A 226 -1.58 2.30 -22.11
CA ILE A 226 -1.04 1.44 -21.05
C ILE A 226 -2.09 1.19 -19.95
N SER A 227 -2.80 2.24 -19.53
CA SER A 227 -3.85 2.15 -18.51
C SER A 227 -5.03 1.29 -18.98
N GLU A 228 -5.52 1.51 -20.21
CA GLU A 228 -6.63 0.71 -20.76
C GLU A 228 -6.23 -0.75 -21.00
N LEU A 229 -4.98 -0.99 -21.43
CA LEU A 229 -4.47 -2.34 -21.60
C LEU A 229 -4.44 -3.09 -20.26
N SER A 230 -3.89 -2.45 -19.23
CA SER A 230 -3.79 -3.02 -17.88
C SER A 230 -5.16 -3.34 -17.30
N SER A 231 -6.15 -2.44 -17.48
CA SER A 231 -7.52 -2.67 -16.99
C SER A 231 -8.19 -3.83 -17.73
N ARG A 232 -8.08 -3.92 -19.05
CA ARG A 232 -8.66 -5.02 -19.83
C ARG A 232 -8.00 -6.37 -19.59
N GLN A 233 -6.69 -6.39 -19.33
CA GLN A 233 -5.99 -7.62 -18.91
C GLN A 233 -6.52 -8.15 -17.57
N ARG A 234 -6.81 -7.25 -16.61
CA ARG A 234 -7.44 -7.64 -15.33
C ARG A 234 -8.83 -8.22 -15.54
N VAL A 235 -9.66 -7.57 -16.37
CA VAL A 235 -11.01 -8.08 -16.70
C VAL A 235 -10.92 -9.44 -17.39
N LEU A 236 -9.99 -9.62 -18.33
CA LEU A 236 -9.80 -10.91 -19.00
C LEU A 236 -9.39 -12.01 -18.01
N ALA A 237 -8.45 -11.71 -17.09
CA ALA A 237 -8.02 -12.66 -16.08
C ALA A 237 -9.17 -13.07 -15.15
N GLU A 238 -10.01 -12.11 -14.74
CA GLU A 238 -11.21 -12.37 -13.93
C GLU A 238 -12.26 -13.19 -14.69
N MET A 239 -12.48 -12.91 -15.98
CA MET A 239 -13.44 -13.66 -16.81
C MET A 239 -12.95 -15.08 -17.15
N GLU A 240 -11.65 -15.26 -17.42
CA GLU A 240 -11.06 -16.60 -17.64
C GLU A 240 -11.08 -17.44 -16.35
N GLU A 241 -11.03 -16.82 -15.18
CA GLU A 241 -11.25 -17.50 -13.89
C GLU A 241 -12.71 -17.92 -13.67
N GLN A 242 -13.66 -17.26 -14.35
CA GLN A 242 -15.10 -17.50 -14.25
C GLN A 242 -15.67 -18.44 -15.32
N THR A 243 -14.98 -18.67 -16.45
CA THR A 243 -15.44 -19.64 -17.48
C THR A 243 -15.16 -21.09 -17.07
N PRO A 244 -16.18 -21.94 -16.88
CA PRO A 244 -15.96 -23.38 -16.78
C PRO A 244 -15.53 -23.90 -18.15
N VAL A 245 -14.28 -24.36 -18.26
CA VAL A 245 -13.92 -25.28 -19.34
C VAL A 245 -14.71 -26.56 -19.10
N VAL A 246 -15.66 -26.83 -19.99
CA VAL A 246 -16.38 -28.10 -20.05
C VAL A 246 -15.36 -29.21 -20.35
N GLU A 247 -14.87 -29.84 -19.29
CA GLU A 247 -14.53 -31.26 -19.32
C GLU A 247 -15.21 -31.94 -18.13
N THR A 248 -16.18 -32.75 -18.49
CA THR A 248 -17.02 -33.60 -17.64
C THR A 248 -16.15 -34.54 -16.82
N THR A 249 -15.88 -34.22 -15.56
CA THR A 249 -15.68 -35.25 -14.53
C THR A 249 -15.88 -34.65 -13.14
N THR A 250 -16.69 -35.29 -12.31
CA THR A 250 -16.98 -35.00 -10.89
C THR A 250 -15.74 -34.85 -9.98
N SER A 251 -14.54 -35.06 -10.51
CA SER A 251 -13.23 -34.75 -9.92
C SER A 251 -12.89 -33.25 -9.88
N SER A 252 -13.36 -32.45 -10.86
CA SER A 252 -12.95 -31.05 -11.01
C SER A 252 -13.63 -30.08 -10.03
N VAL A 253 -14.85 -30.42 -9.58
CA VAL A 253 -15.58 -29.67 -8.53
C VAL A 253 -14.82 -29.71 -7.20
N ILE A 254 -14.18 -30.84 -6.89
CA ILE A 254 -13.34 -31.00 -5.70
C ILE A 254 -12.08 -30.14 -5.83
N SER A 255 -11.45 -30.11 -7.00
CA SER A 255 -10.21 -29.36 -7.22
C SER A 255 -10.38 -27.83 -7.13
N ASN A 256 -11.47 -27.28 -7.67
CA ASN A 256 -11.74 -25.83 -7.61
C ASN A 256 -12.24 -25.41 -6.22
N THR A 257 -13.04 -26.24 -5.54
CA THR A 257 -13.42 -26.02 -4.13
C THR A 257 -12.17 -26.00 -3.23
N VAL A 258 -11.19 -26.87 -3.49
CA VAL A 258 -9.92 -26.90 -2.76
C VAL A 258 -9.10 -25.63 -3.00
N LYS A 259 -9.04 -25.09 -4.23
CA LYS A 259 -8.33 -23.83 -4.51
C LYS A 259 -8.92 -22.64 -3.75
N TYR A 260 -10.24 -22.48 -3.76
CA TYR A 260 -10.90 -21.39 -3.02
C TYR A 260 -10.88 -21.60 -1.50
N ALA A 261 -10.88 -22.85 -1.03
CA ALA A 261 -10.65 -23.19 0.38
C ALA A 261 -9.24 -22.78 0.85
N VAL A 262 -8.22 -22.95 0.01
CA VAL A 262 -6.84 -22.51 0.27
C VAL A 262 -6.74 -20.98 0.28
N VAL A 263 -7.34 -20.29 -0.69
CA VAL A 263 -7.38 -18.82 -0.72
C VAL A 263 -8.10 -18.26 0.51
N GLY A 264 -9.22 -18.86 0.91
CA GLY A 264 -9.93 -18.48 2.13
C GLY A 264 -9.14 -18.77 3.40
N CYS A 265 -8.39 -19.87 3.45
CA CYS A 265 -7.50 -20.18 4.58
C CYS A 265 -6.40 -19.12 4.72
N VAL A 266 -5.73 -18.78 3.61
CA VAL A 266 -4.67 -17.76 3.59
C VAL A 266 -5.22 -16.39 3.98
N GLY A 267 -6.36 -15.99 3.40
CA GLY A 267 -7.02 -14.73 3.75
C GLY A 267 -7.45 -14.68 5.22
N GLY A 268 -8.01 -15.78 5.74
CA GLY A 268 -8.41 -15.90 7.14
C GLY A 268 -7.23 -15.82 8.11
N ILE A 269 -6.07 -16.40 7.76
CA ILE A 269 -4.84 -16.28 8.57
C ILE A 269 -4.39 -14.81 8.64
N VAL A 270 -4.39 -14.09 7.52
CA VAL A 270 -3.98 -12.67 7.49
C VAL A 270 -4.92 -11.81 8.34
N VAL A 271 -6.24 -11.99 8.18
CA VAL A 271 -7.24 -11.28 8.99
C VAL A 271 -7.10 -11.62 10.47
N ALA A 272 -6.82 -12.88 10.81
CA ALA A 272 -6.61 -13.29 12.20
C ALA A 272 -5.37 -12.65 12.84
N ILE A 273 -4.29 -12.48 12.07
CA ILE A 273 -3.08 -11.79 12.54
C ILE A 273 -3.41 -10.33 12.84
N ILE A 274 -4.09 -9.63 11.91
CA ILE A 274 -4.50 -8.23 12.10
C ILE A 274 -5.43 -8.09 13.30
N LEU A 275 -6.44 -8.95 13.43
CA LEU A 275 -7.37 -8.95 14.56
C LEU A 275 -6.63 -9.24 15.88
N GLY A 276 -5.66 -10.16 15.87
CA GLY A 276 -4.80 -10.43 17.02
C GLY A 276 -4.00 -9.19 17.46
N LEU A 277 -3.48 -8.42 16.51
CA LEU A 277 -2.77 -7.16 16.79
C LEU A 277 -3.69 -6.10 17.37
N VAL A 278 -4.90 -5.93 16.82
CA VAL A 278 -5.90 -4.99 17.36
C VAL A 278 -6.30 -5.39 18.77
N LEU A 279 -6.51 -6.67 19.04
CA LEU A 279 -6.83 -7.17 20.37
C LEU A 279 -5.66 -7.03 21.37
N ASP A 280 -4.41 -7.08 20.90
CA ASP A 280 -3.23 -6.80 21.73
C ASP A 280 -3.14 -5.30 22.06
N LEU A 281 -3.40 -4.41 21.09
CA LEU A 281 -3.43 -2.95 21.33
C LEU A 281 -4.53 -2.53 22.31
N LEU A 282 -5.65 -3.26 22.31
CA LEU A 282 -6.76 -3.02 23.23
C LEU A 282 -6.55 -3.69 24.60
N ASN A 283 -5.58 -4.60 24.73
CA ASN A 283 -5.32 -5.28 26.00
C ASN A 283 -4.54 -4.35 26.93
N LYS A 284 -5.20 -3.87 27.99
CA LYS A 284 -4.63 -2.96 28.98
C LYS A 284 -3.93 -3.68 30.15
N THR A 285 -3.92 -5.01 30.13
CA THR A 285 -3.36 -5.84 31.21
C THR A 285 -1.88 -6.17 30.98
N LEU A 286 -1.14 -6.27 32.08
CA LEU A 286 0.28 -6.59 32.10
C LEU A 286 0.53 -7.93 31.38
N SER A 287 1.25 -7.87 30.26
CA SER A 287 1.38 -9.00 29.35
C SER A 287 2.69 -9.79 29.53
N ASP A 288 3.76 -9.16 30.04
CA ASP A 288 5.08 -9.82 30.26
C ASP A 288 5.85 -9.15 31.43
N GLU A 289 6.79 -9.89 32.04
CA GLU A 289 7.69 -9.38 33.11
C GLU A 289 8.58 -8.23 32.62
N ARG A 290 8.72 -8.08 31.29
CA ARG A 290 9.63 -7.10 30.65
C ARG A 290 8.99 -5.73 30.43
N GLU A 291 7.67 -5.67 30.42
CA GLU A 291 6.89 -4.43 30.20
C GLU A 291 7.21 -3.43 31.33
N LEU A 292 7.15 -3.89 32.59
CA LEU A 292 7.48 -3.05 33.74
C LEU A 292 8.98 -2.69 33.86
N LYS A 293 9.86 -3.61 33.44
CA LYS A 293 11.31 -3.40 33.53
C LYS A 293 11.80 -2.39 32.50
N ASN A 294 11.30 -2.46 31.27
CA ASN A 294 11.77 -1.63 30.16
C ASN A 294 11.12 -0.24 30.14
N GLU A 295 9.87 -0.11 30.59
CA GLU A 295 9.12 1.14 30.51
C GLU A 295 9.28 2.02 31.77
N TYR A 296 9.36 1.42 32.97
CA TYR A 296 9.38 2.16 34.24
C TYR A 296 10.68 2.03 35.03
N GLY A 297 11.66 1.27 34.51
CA GLY A 297 12.97 1.07 35.15
C GLY A 297 12.90 0.32 36.49
N VAL A 298 11.76 -0.32 36.81
CA VAL A 298 11.56 -1.03 38.07
C VAL A 298 12.22 -2.41 37.99
N LYS A 299 12.99 -2.76 39.02
CA LYS A 299 13.72 -4.03 39.08
C LYS A 299 12.75 -5.21 39.28
N CYS A 300 12.84 -6.22 38.41
CA CYS A 300 12.17 -7.49 38.62
C CYS A 300 12.93 -8.32 39.67
N LEU A 301 12.35 -8.49 40.87
CA LEU A 301 12.95 -9.23 41.97
C LEU A 301 12.73 -10.74 41.80
N ALA A 302 11.55 -11.12 41.31
CA ALA A 302 11.24 -12.47 40.89
C ALA A 302 10.17 -12.47 39.81
N GLY A 303 10.39 -13.30 38.80
CA GLY A 303 9.43 -13.58 37.76
C GLY A 303 9.12 -15.06 37.81
N SER A 304 7.93 -15.41 38.30
CA SER A 304 7.39 -16.74 38.09
C SER A 304 6.07 -16.62 37.38
N ASN A 305 5.98 -17.31 36.24
CA ASN A 305 4.68 -17.66 35.69
C ASN A 305 3.93 -18.46 36.77
N ILE A 306 2.87 -17.86 37.32
CA ILE A 306 1.74 -18.62 37.84
C ILE A 306 1.41 -19.63 36.75
N LEU A 307 1.29 -20.91 37.09
CA LEU A 307 0.73 -21.89 36.18
C LEU A 307 -0.69 -21.45 35.79
N PRO A 308 -1.07 -21.44 34.50
CA PRO A 308 -2.46 -21.79 34.26
C PRO A 308 -2.60 -22.82 33.14
N LYS A 309 -3.53 -23.73 33.44
CA LYS A 309 -4.21 -24.70 32.58
C LYS A 309 -3.33 -25.76 31.92
N LYS A 310 -3.95 -26.92 31.74
CA LYS A 310 -3.47 -28.05 30.95
C LYS A 310 -3.01 -27.53 29.58
N LYS A 311 -1.69 -27.34 29.41
CA LYS A 311 -1.12 -26.74 28.19
C LYS A 311 -1.05 -27.78 27.08
N ASN A 312 -1.50 -27.40 25.90
CA ASN A 312 -1.48 -28.29 24.74
C ASN A 312 -0.06 -28.35 24.15
N ARG A 313 0.18 -29.31 23.24
CA ARG A 313 1.50 -29.48 22.60
C ARG A 313 1.96 -28.23 21.83
N ILE A 314 1.02 -27.49 21.25
CA ILE A 314 1.26 -26.24 20.52
C ILE A 314 1.74 -25.14 21.48
N ASP A 315 1.06 -24.96 22.61
CA ASP A 315 1.46 -23.97 23.64
C ASP A 315 2.86 -24.27 24.18
N ARG A 316 3.18 -25.55 24.39
CA ARG A 316 4.51 -26.00 24.85
C ARG A 316 5.61 -25.76 23.81
N TRP A 317 5.29 -25.94 22.53
CA TRP A 317 6.22 -25.65 21.43
C TRP A 317 6.44 -24.15 21.28
N ILE A 318 5.38 -23.33 21.34
CA ILE A 318 5.49 -21.86 21.31
C ILE A 318 6.36 -21.36 22.48
N GLU A 319 6.22 -21.97 23.65
CA GLU A 319 7.06 -21.64 24.82
C GLU A 319 8.53 -22.05 24.65
N SER A 320 8.81 -23.12 23.90
CA SER A 320 10.19 -23.56 23.61
C SER A 320 10.97 -22.59 22.72
N ILE A 321 10.26 -21.73 21.97
CA ILE A 321 10.86 -20.68 21.16
C ILE A 321 11.55 -19.65 22.07
N ARG A 322 11.10 -19.48 23.34
CA ARG A 322 11.80 -18.67 24.36
C ARG A 322 12.64 -19.58 25.25
N CYS A 323 13.80 -19.08 25.71
CA CYS A 323 14.43 -19.63 26.90
C CYS A 323 13.49 -19.40 28.08
N THR A 324 12.71 -20.40 28.47
CA THR A 324 11.74 -20.31 29.54
C THR A 324 12.39 -20.69 30.87
N LYS A 325 12.25 -19.82 31.88
CA LYS A 325 12.53 -20.17 33.28
C LYS A 325 11.56 -21.28 33.68
N THR A 326 12.06 -22.35 34.29
CA THR A 326 11.21 -23.42 34.83
C THR A 326 10.30 -22.86 35.92
N PRO A 327 8.98 -23.16 35.90
CA PRO A 327 8.10 -22.77 37.00
C PRO A 327 8.62 -23.40 38.30
N LEU A 328 8.71 -22.58 39.35
CA LEU A 328 9.18 -23.01 40.66
C LEU A 328 7.97 -23.43 41.49
N GLU A 329 8.14 -24.51 42.27
CA GLU A 329 7.21 -24.85 43.35
C GLU A 329 7.10 -23.67 44.33
N PRO A 330 5.92 -23.46 44.99
CA PRO A 330 5.67 -22.35 45.90
C PRO A 330 6.79 -22.13 46.94
N GLU A 331 7.34 -23.20 47.49
CA GLU A 331 8.39 -23.17 48.50
C GLU A 331 9.73 -22.69 47.91
N LYS A 332 10.11 -23.19 46.73
CA LYS A 332 11.34 -22.78 46.02
C LYS A 332 11.24 -21.34 45.51
N TRP A 333 10.05 -20.95 45.09
CA TRP A 333 9.76 -19.58 44.71
C TRP A 333 9.96 -18.63 45.89
N ALA A 334 9.32 -18.92 47.02
CA ALA A 334 9.40 -18.08 48.22
C ALA A 334 10.85 -17.95 48.73
N GLU A 335 11.61 -19.05 48.72
CA GLU A 335 13.03 -19.05 49.07
C GLU A 335 13.88 -18.18 48.11
N TYR A 336 13.65 -18.31 46.80
CA TYR A 336 14.33 -17.54 45.76
C TYR A 336 14.05 -16.03 45.91
N VAL A 337 12.77 -15.66 46.04
CA VAL A 337 12.33 -14.27 46.19
C VAL A 337 12.88 -13.67 47.48
N ALA A 338 12.78 -14.40 48.60
CA ALA A 338 13.31 -13.94 49.89
C ALA A 338 14.83 -13.70 49.84
N THR A 339 15.55 -14.56 49.11
CA THR A 339 17.01 -14.42 48.93
C THR A 339 17.35 -13.19 48.11
N ARG A 340 16.65 -12.95 46.99
CA ARG A 340 16.78 -11.74 46.17
C ARG A 340 16.53 -10.48 46.98
N ILE A 341 15.39 -10.40 47.68
CA ILE A 341 15.03 -9.26 48.53
C ILE A 341 16.12 -9.00 49.59
N SER A 342 16.65 -10.06 50.21
CA SER A 342 17.69 -9.91 51.24
C SER A 342 19.04 -9.38 50.75
N GLN A 343 19.27 -9.39 49.43
CA GLN A 343 20.47 -8.86 48.78
C GLN A 343 20.30 -7.41 48.31
N GLU A 344 19.09 -6.86 48.35
CA GLU A 344 18.84 -5.47 47.98
C GLU A 344 19.29 -4.52 49.11
N ASN A 345 19.84 -3.37 48.72
CA ASN A 345 20.21 -2.31 49.66
C ASN A 345 18.93 -1.61 50.16
N MET A 346 18.46 -2.00 51.34
CA MET A 346 17.27 -1.45 51.99
C MET A 346 17.66 -0.65 53.24
N ASP A 347 17.12 0.56 53.37
CA ASP A 347 17.39 1.45 54.51
C ASP A 347 16.83 0.93 55.84
N SER A 348 15.82 0.05 55.77
CA SER A 348 15.19 -0.57 56.93
C SER A 348 14.83 -2.03 56.62
N ARG A 349 14.88 -2.88 57.64
CA ARG A 349 14.56 -4.31 57.54
C ARG A 349 13.05 -4.59 57.57
N SER A 350 12.21 -3.61 57.22
CA SER A 350 10.77 -3.77 57.07
C SER A 350 10.38 -3.42 55.64
N VAL A 351 9.57 -4.26 55.02
CA VAL A 351 9.15 -4.14 53.62
C VAL A 351 7.64 -4.29 53.53
N LEU A 352 7.00 -3.39 52.78
CA LEU A 352 5.59 -3.45 52.44
C LEU A 352 5.45 -4.16 51.09
N LEU A 353 4.61 -5.19 51.02
CA LEU A 353 4.18 -5.82 49.78
C LEU A 353 2.73 -5.41 49.51
N THR A 354 2.51 -4.74 48.39
CA THR A 354 1.21 -4.21 47.96
C THR A 354 1.00 -4.47 46.47
N GLY A 355 -0.26 -4.48 46.01
CA GLY A 355 -0.60 -4.58 44.59
C GLY A 355 -1.73 -5.59 44.33
N CYS A 356 -2.15 -5.69 43.07
CA CYS A 356 -3.27 -6.55 42.66
C CYS A 356 -3.02 -8.06 42.97
N GLY A 357 -1.76 -8.45 43.10
CA GLY A 357 -1.33 -9.81 43.41
C GLY A 357 -1.46 -10.24 44.88
N VAL A 358 -1.84 -9.33 45.81
CA VAL A 358 -1.94 -9.63 47.25
C VAL A 358 -3.29 -10.29 47.64
N ASN A 359 -4.15 -10.59 46.68
CA ASN A 359 -5.48 -11.19 46.90
C ASN A 359 -5.40 -12.68 47.34
N ILE A 360 -6.47 -13.20 47.96
CA ILE A 360 -6.69 -14.53 48.59
C ILE A 360 -6.18 -15.71 47.75
N VAL A 361 -6.17 -15.59 46.42
CA VAL A 361 -5.79 -16.66 45.49
C VAL A 361 -4.34 -17.13 45.69
N GLU A 362 -3.46 -16.26 46.19
CA GLU A 362 -2.01 -16.48 46.29
C GLU A 362 -1.51 -16.55 47.75
N GLU A 363 -2.44 -16.59 48.72
CA GLU A 363 -2.16 -16.45 50.16
C GLU A 363 -1.08 -17.44 50.66
N LYS A 364 -1.10 -18.69 50.19
CA LYS A 364 -0.09 -19.70 50.57
C LYS A 364 1.34 -19.30 50.17
N LYS A 365 1.55 -18.76 48.96
CA LYS A 365 2.89 -18.33 48.50
C LYS A 365 3.38 -17.13 49.29
N LEU A 366 2.49 -16.17 49.55
CA LEU A 366 2.81 -14.95 50.28
C LEU A 366 3.11 -15.23 51.77
N LEU A 367 2.41 -16.19 52.38
CA LEU A 367 2.72 -16.66 53.74
C LEU A 367 4.08 -17.35 53.82
N LEU A 368 4.39 -18.23 52.87
CA LEU A 368 5.73 -18.86 52.79
C LEU A 368 6.84 -17.80 52.62
N LEU A 369 6.62 -16.80 51.76
CA LEU A 369 7.55 -15.68 51.57
C LEU A 369 7.78 -14.90 52.88
N LYS A 370 6.71 -14.62 53.62
CA LYS A 370 6.78 -13.96 54.94
C LYS A 370 7.63 -14.77 55.92
N ASP A 371 7.48 -16.08 55.95
CA ASP A 371 8.26 -16.97 56.82
C ASP A 371 9.75 -17.00 56.44
N TYR A 372 10.06 -17.08 55.15
CA TYR A 372 11.46 -17.06 54.67
C TYR A 372 12.15 -15.71 54.90
N LEU A 373 11.44 -14.60 54.74
CA LEU A 373 11.98 -13.26 55.05
C LEU A 373 12.19 -13.06 56.55
N LYS A 374 11.29 -13.57 57.39
CA LYS A 374 11.46 -13.53 58.85
C LYS A 374 12.72 -14.27 59.30
N LYS A 375 13.03 -15.42 58.70
CA LYS A 375 14.30 -16.15 58.93
C LYS A 375 15.55 -15.34 58.55
N LYS A 376 15.42 -14.39 57.62
CA LYS A 376 16.48 -13.47 57.18
C LYS A 376 16.46 -12.11 57.89
N ASN A 377 15.72 -12.01 59.01
CA ASN A 377 15.54 -10.80 59.81
C ASN A 377 14.96 -9.62 59.00
N ILE A 378 14.01 -9.92 58.11
CA ILE A 378 13.24 -8.92 57.35
C ILE A 378 11.75 -9.10 57.69
N ASN A 379 11.10 -8.04 58.16
CA ASN A 379 9.68 -8.02 58.46
C ASN A 379 8.89 -7.69 57.19
N LEU A 380 8.06 -8.63 56.72
CA LEU A 380 7.18 -8.43 55.57
C LEU A 380 5.76 -8.07 56.05
N ILE A 381 5.29 -6.89 55.65
CA ILE A 381 3.91 -6.44 55.83
C ILE A 381 3.16 -6.66 54.52
N LEU A 382 2.11 -7.47 54.56
CA LEU A 382 1.22 -7.70 53.42
C LEU A 382 0.07 -6.71 53.52
N ALA A 383 -0.11 -5.87 52.52
CA ALA A 383 -1.23 -4.94 52.41
C ALA A 383 -1.91 -5.10 51.07
N ASN A 384 -3.22 -4.85 51.03
CA ASN A 384 -3.95 -4.80 49.76
C ASN A 384 -3.49 -3.58 48.92
N SER A 385 -3.98 -3.45 47.69
CA SER A 385 -3.58 -2.36 46.79
C SER A 385 -3.78 -0.97 47.42
N VAL A 386 -2.73 -0.14 47.35
CA VAL A 386 -2.70 1.25 47.85
C VAL A 386 -3.70 2.16 47.14
N ILE A 387 -4.20 1.79 45.97
CA ILE A 387 -5.25 2.53 45.24
C ILE A 387 -6.62 2.26 45.86
N SER A 388 -6.90 1.00 46.20
CA SER A 388 -8.24 0.54 46.53
C SER A 388 -8.50 0.35 48.03
N ASP A 389 -7.47 0.36 48.86
CA ASP A 389 -7.58 0.10 50.29
C ASP A 389 -6.83 1.15 51.13
N ALA A 390 -7.59 2.02 51.79
CA ALA A 390 -7.04 3.03 52.70
C ALA A 390 -6.27 2.41 53.88
N SER A 391 -6.52 1.15 54.24
CA SER A 391 -5.77 0.45 55.28
C SER A 391 -4.34 0.10 54.84
N ALA A 392 -4.07 0.01 53.54
CA ALA A 392 -2.72 -0.17 53.02
C ALA A 392 -1.84 1.06 53.25
N LEU A 393 -2.45 2.26 53.20
CA LEU A 393 -1.77 3.53 53.48
C LEU A 393 -1.33 3.63 54.94
N THR A 394 -2.18 3.19 55.87
CA THR A 394 -1.89 3.23 57.32
C THR A 394 -0.93 2.12 57.74
N GLN A 395 -1.06 0.91 57.20
CA GLN A 395 -0.12 -0.19 57.44
C GLN A 395 1.28 0.08 56.87
N GLY A 396 1.35 0.90 55.82
CA GLY A 396 2.59 1.30 55.16
C GLY A 396 3.26 2.55 55.74
N GLU A 397 2.62 3.30 56.64
CA GLU A 397 3.04 4.64 57.08
C GLU A 397 4.51 4.67 57.55
N ASN A 398 4.88 3.73 58.43
CA ASN A 398 6.23 3.63 59.02
C ASN A 398 7.22 2.78 58.21
N VAL A 399 6.86 2.35 57.00
CA VAL A 399 7.71 1.51 56.15
C VAL A 399 8.25 2.32 54.98
N LYS A 400 9.59 2.32 54.82
CA LYS A 400 10.27 3.04 53.73
C LYS A 400 10.43 2.24 52.45
N ASN A 401 10.45 0.90 52.53
CA ASN A 401 10.70 0.03 51.38
C ASN A 401 9.41 -0.64 50.91
N VAL A 402 9.08 -0.52 49.63
CA VAL A 402 7.87 -1.08 49.01
C VAL A 402 8.25 -2.03 47.87
N ILE A 403 7.55 -3.16 47.80
CA ILE A 403 7.59 -4.10 46.68
C ILE A 403 6.18 -4.23 46.12
N LEU A 404 6.06 -4.19 44.79
CA LEU A 404 4.81 -4.44 44.09
C LEU A 404 4.60 -5.94 43.83
N ALA A 405 3.43 -6.46 44.16
CA ALA A 405 2.99 -7.81 43.85
C ALA A 405 1.99 -7.77 42.69
N GLU A 406 2.41 -8.22 41.50
CA GLU A 406 1.61 -8.12 40.28
C GLU A 406 1.34 -9.48 39.63
N ARG A 407 0.27 -9.56 38.86
CA ARG A 407 -0.18 -10.78 38.18
C ARG A 407 -0.29 -10.54 36.67
N VAL A 408 0.42 -11.37 35.90
CA VAL A 408 0.35 -11.35 34.44
C VAL A 408 -1.07 -11.68 33.97
N GLY A 409 -1.61 -10.84 33.10
CA GLY A 409 -2.97 -10.95 32.54
C GLY A 409 -4.10 -10.58 33.51
N VAL A 410 -3.78 -10.04 34.70
CA VAL A 410 -4.77 -9.58 35.68
C VAL A 410 -4.50 -8.14 36.08
N SER A 411 -3.26 -7.79 36.41
CA SER A 411 -2.90 -6.42 36.78
C SER A 411 -2.97 -5.50 35.55
N GLU A 412 -3.65 -4.36 35.67
CA GLU A 412 -3.73 -3.35 34.60
C GLU A 412 -2.53 -2.40 34.66
N VAL A 413 -1.88 -2.15 33.51
CA VAL A 413 -0.67 -1.31 33.45
C VAL A 413 -0.94 0.11 33.96
N VAL A 414 -2.13 0.65 33.67
CA VAL A 414 -2.56 1.97 34.13
C VAL A 414 -2.64 2.04 35.66
N LEU A 415 -3.17 0.99 36.31
CA LEU A 415 -3.26 0.94 37.77
C LEU A 415 -1.88 0.76 38.40
N ILE A 416 -1.01 -0.06 37.80
CA ILE A 416 0.38 -0.20 38.30
C ILE A 416 1.10 1.15 38.25
N ASN A 417 0.87 1.96 37.22
CA ASN A 417 1.45 3.31 37.12
C ASN A 417 0.95 4.23 38.23
N GLU A 418 -0.35 4.22 38.48
CA GLU A 418 -0.95 4.98 39.56
C GLU A 418 -0.40 4.53 40.93
N GLU A 419 -0.21 3.23 41.16
CA GLU A 419 0.44 2.72 42.39
C GLU A 419 1.88 3.23 42.52
N ILE A 420 2.66 3.20 41.44
CA ILE A 420 4.05 3.69 41.42
C ILE A 420 4.09 5.19 41.73
N GLU A 421 3.19 5.99 41.16
CA GLU A 421 3.10 7.43 41.41
C GLU A 421 2.75 7.73 42.87
N ILE A 422 1.76 7.02 43.43
CA ILE A 422 1.36 7.13 44.83
C ILE A 422 2.54 6.79 45.75
N ILE A 423 3.24 5.68 45.50
CA ILE A 423 4.39 5.23 46.30
C ILE A 423 5.53 6.25 46.25
N LYS A 424 5.85 6.78 45.07
CA LYS A 424 6.86 7.84 44.90
C LYS A 424 6.45 9.13 45.60
N GLY A 425 5.17 9.51 45.54
CA GLY A 425 4.62 10.68 46.22
C GLY A 425 4.70 10.60 47.75
N MET A 426 4.80 9.39 48.32
CA MET A 426 4.97 9.16 49.76
C MET A 426 6.43 9.15 50.22
N ASP A 427 7.39 9.49 49.36
CA ASP A 427 8.83 9.43 49.64
C ASP A 427 9.30 8.02 50.09
N LYS A 428 8.70 6.99 49.49
CA LYS A 428 9.05 5.58 49.75
C LYS A 428 9.93 5.03 48.62
N ASN A 429 10.86 4.15 48.98
CA ASN A 429 11.75 3.46 48.07
C ASN A 429 11.04 2.24 47.44
N LEU A 430 10.79 2.29 46.13
CA LEU A 430 10.29 1.16 45.36
C LEU A 430 11.46 0.21 45.03
N VAL A 431 11.59 -0.86 45.81
CA VAL A 431 12.69 -1.84 45.69
C VAL A 431 12.56 -2.66 44.41
N GLY A 432 11.33 -2.94 43.98
CA GLY A 432 11.05 -3.66 42.75
C GLY A 432 9.64 -4.25 42.70
N PHE A 433 9.42 -5.15 41.76
CA PHE A 433 8.19 -5.93 41.66
C PHE A 433 8.46 -7.44 41.70
N VAL A 434 7.44 -8.18 42.13
CA VAL A 434 7.39 -9.63 42.18
C VAL A 434 6.13 -10.07 41.43
N LEU A 435 6.29 -11.04 40.53
CA LEU A 435 5.15 -11.71 39.91
C LEU A 435 4.70 -12.85 40.78
N VAL A 436 3.46 -12.76 41.27
CA VAL A 436 2.88 -13.66 42.26
C VAL A 436 2.00 -14.67 41.57
#